data_AF-A0AAW6C924-F1
#
_entry.id   AF-A0AAW6C924-F1
#
_cell.length_a   1.000
_cell.length_b   1.000
_cell.length_c   1.000
_cell.angle_alpha   90.00
_cell.angle_beta   90.00
_cell.angle_gamma   90.00
#
_symmetry.space_group_name_H-M   'P 1'
#
loop_
_entity.id
_entity.type
_entity.pdbx_description
1 polymer ?
#
loop_
_entity_poly.entity_id
_entity_poly.type
_entity_poly.pdbx_seq_one_letter_code
_entity_poly.pdbx_strand_id
1 'polypeptide(L)'
;MSSYIIPGRIRPKPIRPGLTNLEDIEAIIAEVPCAILPVSGDCLAAVDVVDGGWVAVDFTRRPAPPRYRSKGGDGSSDLCLCYATFPGAPGPAVMYKEYQGVWGPWQMVGTRYKSMWEGDKLRLNCGMVAKRIFGVIVASYDQDGRLLWQRNPEEFPEELGAAPTIHGDVEPYQGVRA
;
A
#
# COMPACT_ATOMS: atom_id res chain seq x y z
N MET A 1 20.71 6.54 -5.65
CA MET A 1 20.94 5.25 -6.36
C MET A 1 20.61 4.12 -5.42
N SER A 2 19.39 3.58 -5.51
CA SER A 2 19.03 2.39 -4.73
C SER A 2 19.68 1.17 -5.37
N SER A 3 20.63 0.52 -4.67
CA SER A 3 21.57 -0.46 -5.22
C SER A 3 21.09 -1.91 -5.15
N TYR A 4 19.81 -2.14 -4.82
CA TYR A 4 19.26 -3.50 -4.67
C TYR A 4 18.67 -4.01 -5.99
N ILE A 5 18.78 -5.32 -6.20
CA ILE A 5 18.24 -6.01 -7.38
C ILE A 5 16.94 -6.71 -6.97
N ILE A 6 15.85 -6.43 -7.68
CA ILE A 6 14.61 -7.21 -7.57
C ILE A 6 14.78 -8.48 -8.42
N PRO A 7 14.81 -9.68 -7.81
CA PRO A 7 14.98 -10.91 -8.57
C PRO A 7 13.71 -11.23 -9.36
N GLY A 8 13.85 -11.75 -10.59
CA GLY A 8 12.71 -12.22 -11.40
C GLY A 8 12.04 -13.49 -10.85
N ARG A 9 12.69 -14.18 -9.90
CA ARG A 9 12.14 -15.32 -9.17
C ARG A 9 12.77 -15.42 -7.80
N ILE A 10 11.95 -15.69 -6.79
CA ILE A 10 12.40 -15.98 -5.43
C ILE A 10 12.20 -17.46 -5.10
N ARG A 11 12.88 -17.95 -4.08
CA ARG A 11 12.58 -19.25 -3.47
C ARG A 11 11.64 -18.98 -2.29
N PRO A 12 10.35 -19.32 -2.37
CA PRO A 12 9.43 -19.16 -1.25
C PRO A 12 9.97 -19.88 -0.03
N LYS A 13 10.01 -19.20 1.11
CA LYS A 13 10.23 -19.84 2.41
C LYS A 13 8.87 -20.10 3.05
N PRO A 14 8.71 -21.10 3.93
CA PRO A 14 7.48 -21.26 4.67
C PRO A 14 7.12 -19.97 5.40
N ILE A 15 5.93 -19.43 5.13
CA ILE A 15 5.40 -18.25 5.83
C ILE A 15 5.07 -18.71 7.24
N ARG A 16 5.83 -18.26 8.26
CA ARG A 16 5.41 -18.54 9.63
C ARG A 16 4.22 -17.63 9.95
N PRO A 17 3.15 -18.15 10.58
CA PRO A 17 2.05 -17.32 11.05
C PRO A 17 2.58 -16.23 11.99
N GLY A 18 2.23 -14.96 11.75
CA GLY A 18 2.59 -13.82 12.61
C GLY A 18 3.88 -13.07 12.27
N LEU A 19 4.48 -13.31 11.10
CA LEU A 19 5.87 -12.91 10.78
C LEU A 19 6.17 -11.41 10.58
N THR A 20 5.24 -10.50 10.79
CA THR A 20 5.55 -9.08 10.60
C THR A 20 4.78 -8.24 11.61
N ASN A 21 5.16 -8.38 12.87
CA ASN A 21 4.80 -7.38 13.87
C ASN A 21 5.59 -6.07 13.61
N LEU A 22 5.29 -5.02 14.38
CA LEU A 22 5.93 -3.72 14.20
C LEU A 22 7.45 -3.75 14.45
N GLU A 23 7.89 -4.46 15.49
CA GLU A 23 9.30 -4.54 15.90
C GLU A 23 10.15 -5.22 14.82
N ASP A 24 9.65 -6.31 14.23
CA ASP A 24 10.33 -7.01 13.15
C ASP A 24 10.53 -6.11 11.92
N ILE A 25 9.52 -5.32 11.56
CA ILE A 25 9.61 -4.37 10.45
C ILE A 25 10.63 -3.28 10.75
N GLU A 26 10.63 -2.72 11.97
CA GLU A 26 11.59 -1.69 12.35
C GLU A 26 13.03 -2.22 12.34
N ALA A 27 13.25 -3.45 12.80
CA ALA A 27 14.55 -4.12 12.72
C ALA A 27 15.00 -4.30 11.25
N ILE A 28 14.12 -4.77 10.37
CA ILE A 28 14.42 -4.93 8.94
C ILE A 28 14.79 -3.58 8.29
N ILE A 29 14.03 -2.52 8.57
CA ILE A 29 14.28 -1.18 8.02
C ILE A 29 15.65 -0.65 8.44
N ALA A 30 16.09 -0.96 9.67
CA ALA A 30 17.40 -0.55 10.17
C ALA A 30 18.57 -1.26 9.46
N GLU A 31 18.34 -2.46 8.92
CA GLU A 31 19.38 -3.29 8.29
C GLU A 31 19.46 -3.11 6.77
N VAL A 32 18.32 -2.96 6.09
CA VAL A 32 18.26 -2.99 4.62
C VAL A 32 17.36 -1.89 4.05
N PRO A 33 17.70 -1.33 2.87
CA PRO A 33 16.85 -0.35 2.18
C PRO A 33 15.61 -0.98 1.53
N CYS A 34 15.63 -2.29 1.29
CA CYS A 34 14.53 -3.02 0.67
C CYS A 34 14.47 -4.46 1.19
N ALA A 35 13.26 -4.98 1.38
CA ALA A 35 13.04 -6.37 1.79
C ALA A 35 11.89 -7.02 1.01
N ILE A 36 12.02 -8.34 0.78
CA ILE A 36 10.95 -9.17 0.23
C ILE A 36 10.21 -9.81 1.40
N LEU A 37 8.94 -9.45 1.56
CA LEU A 37 8.12 -9.80 2.71
C LEU A 37 6.93 -10.65 2.28
N PRO A 38 6.52 -11.63 3.12
CA PRO A 38 5.37 -12.47 2.79
C PRO A 38 4.06 -11.68 2.89
N VAL A 39 3.09 -12.07 2.08
CA VAL A 39 1.73 -11.53 2.08
C VAL A 39 0.80 -12.49 2.81
N SER A 40 0.07 -11.96 3.80
CA SER A 40 -1.00 -12.67 4.49
C SER A 40 -2.29 -11.87 4.32
N GLY A 41 -3.28 -12.49 3.70
CA GLY A 41 -4.52 -11.86 3.27
C GLY A 41 -4.45 -11.30 1.86
N ASP A 42 -5.63 -10.98 1.34
CA ASP A 42 -5.90 -10.68 -0.06
C ASP A 42 -6.46 -9.25 -0.24
N CYS A 43 -6.12 -8.37 0.71
CA CYS A 43 -6.54 -6.95 0.76
C CYS A 43 -6.24 -6.16 -0.51
N LEU A 44 -5.36 -6.66 -1.38
CA LEU A 44 -4.88 -6.02 -2.60
C LEU A 44 -4.99 -6.94 -3.82
N ALA A 45 -5.92 -7.89 -3.80
CA ALA A 45 -6.09 -8.85 -4.88
C ALA A 45 -6.28 -8.17 -6.25
N ALA A 46 -6.87 -6.97 -6.34
CA ALA A 46 -7.09 -6.29 -7.62
C ALA A 46 -5.83 -5.80 -8.33
N VAL A 47 -4.70 -5.81 -7.65
CA VAL A 47 -3.38 -5.37 -8.16
C VAL A 47 -2.36 -6.49 -8.02
N ASP A 48 -2.84 -7.74 -8.09
CA ASP A 48 -2.04 -8.95 -8.10
C ASP A 48 -1.01 -9.03 -6.96
N VAL A 49 -1.41 -8.54 -5.79
CA VAL A 49 -0.80 -8.87 -4.49
C VAL A 49 -1.67 -9.96 -3.89
N VAL A 50 -1.18 -11.19 -3.97
CA VAL A 50 -1.96 -12.39 -3.69
C VAL A 50 -1.67 -12.94 -2.30
N ASP A 51 -2.69 -13.53 -1.67
CA ASP A 51 -2.51 -14.22 -0.40
C ASP A 51 -1.55 -15.41 -0.55
N GLY A 52 -0.63 -15.56 0.41
CA GLY A 52 0.47 -16.51 0.36
C GLY A 52 1.61 -16.14 -0.62
N GLY A 53 1.49 -15.01 -1.33
CA GLY A 53 2.54 -14.47 -2.19
C GLY A 53 3.59 -13.66 -1.41
N TRP A 54 4.36 -12.86 -2.16
CA TRP A 54 5.41 -12.00 -1.59
C TRP A 54 5.41 -10.63 -2.26
N VAL A 55 5.92 -9.62 -1.56
CA VAL A 55 6.11 -8.28 -2.10
C VAL A 55 7.50 -7.75 -1.77
N ALA A 56 8.11 -7.01 -2.68
CA ALA A 56 9.32 -6.24 -2.39
C ALA A 56 8.93 -4.82 -1.94
N VAL A 57 9.38 -4.40 -0.77
CA VAL A 57 9.12 -3.08 -0.20
C VAL A 57 10.41 -2.28 -0.17
N ASP A 58 10.42 -1.12 -0.83
CA ASP A 58 11.49 -0.13 -0.70
C ASP A 58 11.19 0.82 0.46
N PHE A 59 12.04 0.78 1.50
CA PHE A 59 11.92 1.61 2.70
C PHE A 59 12.53 3.02 2.53
N THR A 60 13.28 3.25 1.46
CA THR A 60 13.89 4.55 1.12
C THR A 60 12.97 5.44 0.28
N ARG A 61 11.86 4.88 -0.22
CA ARG A 61 10.88 5.59 -1.04
C ARG A 61 9.50 5.61 -0.39
N ARG A 62 8.63 6.50 -0.86
CA ARG A 62 7.27 6.71 -0.35
C ARG A 62 6.26 6.65 -1.49
N PRO A 63 5.02 6.22 -1.23
CA PRO A 63 4.00 6.23 -2.27
C PRO A 63 3.69 7.68 -2.69
N ALA A 64 3.58 7.92 -3.99
CA ALA A 64 3.11 9.19 -4.51
C ALA A 64 1.57 9.28 -4.35
N PRO A 65 0.99 10.49 -4.26
CA PRO A 65 -0.46 10.65 -4.27
C PRO A 65 -1.13 9.95 -5.46
N PRO A 66 -2.38 9.46 -5.30
CA PRO A 66 -3.09 8.82 -6.40
C PRO A 66 -3.18 9.69 -7.64
N ARG A 67 -3.03 9.05 -8.80
CA ARG A 67 -3.12 9.70 -10.11
C ARG A 67 -4.58 9.75 -10.53
N TYR A 68 -5.38 10.62 -9.91
CA TYR A 68 -6.83 10.71 -10.14
C TYR A 68 -7.18 11.01 -11.60
N ARG A 69 -8.11 10.24 -12.19
CA ARG A 69 -8.60 10.48 -13.56
C ARG A 69 -9.26 11.85 -13.73
N SER A 70 -9.98 12.33 -12.71
CA SER A 70 -10.58 13.67 -12.71
C SER A 70 -9.56 14.80 -12.83
N LYS A 71 -8.30 14.55 -12.46
CA LYS A 71 -7.19 15.50 -12.54
C LYS A 71 -6.21 15.17 -13.67
N GLY A 72 -6.65 14.40 -14.68
CA GLY A 72 -5.84 14.01 -15.84
C GLY A 72 -4.86 12.85 -15.59
N GLY A 73 -4.95 12.18 -14.43
CA GLY A 73 -4.18 10.98 -14.13
C GLY A 73 -4.76 9.70 -14.77
N ASP A 74 -4.03 8.60 -14.67
CA ASP A 74 -4.40 7.30 -15.25
C ASP A 74 -5.35 6.46 -14.35
N GLY A 75 -5.60 6.91 -13.12
CA GLY A 75 -6.40 6.21 -12.12
C GLY A 75 -5.63 5.16 -11.33
N SER A 76 -4.30 5.12 -11.44
CA SER A 76 -3.47 4.22 -10.65
C SER A 76 -3.12 4.84 -9.29
N SER A 77 -2.74 3.96 -8.36
CA SER A 77 -2.37 4.32 -6.99
C SER A 77 -1.20 3.45 -6.57
N ASP A 78 -0.30 4.02 -5.79
CA ASP A 78 0.86 3.30 -5.29
C ASP A 78 0.44 2.43 -4.09
N LEU A 79 1.19 1.35 -3.85
CA LEU A 79 0.91 0.41 -2.76
C LEU A 79 1.98 0.56 -1.70
N CYS A 80 1.64 0.39 -0.42
CA CYS A 80 2.59 0.62 0.67
C CYS A 80 2.49 -0.43 1.78
N LEU A 81 3.59 -0.56 2.51
CA LEU A 81 3.61 -1.18 3.83
C LEU A 81 3.31 -0.09 4.87
N CYS A 82 2.30 -0.30 5.70
CA CYS A 82 1.84 0.70 6.66
C CYS A 82 1.44 0.10 8.01
N TYR A 83 1.37 0.95 9.03
CA TYR A 83 0.82 0.65 10.34
C TYR A 83 -0.51 1.37 10.48
N ALA A 84 -1.61 0.61 10.49
CA ALA A 84 -2.96 1.18 10.49
C ALA A 84 -3.91 0.31 11.31
N THR A 85 -5.05 0.87 11.70
CA THR A 85 -6.11 0.12 12.41
C THR A 85 -7.20 -0.24 11.40
N PHE A 86 -7.32 -1.53 11.10
CA PHE A 86 -8.41 -2.02 10.25
C PHE A 86 -9.76 -1.79 10.97
N PRO A 87 -10.83 -1.39 10.27
CA PRO A 87 -12.13 -1.18 10.92
C PRO A 87 -12.59 -2.41 11.72
N GLY A 88 -12.91 -2.21 13.00
CA GLY A 88 -13.32 -3.28 13.93
C GLY A 88 -12.18 -4.10 14.54
N ALA A 89 -10.91 -3.82 14.19
CA ALA A 89 -9.77 -4.47 14.82
C ALA A 89 -9.48 -3.88 16.22
N PRO A 90 -8.93 -4.67 17.16
CA PRO A 90 -8.62 -4.21 18.52
C PRO A 90 -7.49 -3.17 18.59
N GLY A 91 -6.71 -3.03 17.52
CA GLY A 91 -5.59 -2.11 17.48
C GLY A 91 -4.92 -2.07 16.10
N PRO A 92 -3.89 -1.22 15.95
CA PRO A 92 -3.13 -1.13 14.72
C PRO A 92 -2.29 -2.40 14.46
N ALA A 93 -2.09 -2.70 13.19
CA ALA A 93 -1.23 -3.78 12.73
C ALA A 93 -0.43 -3.33 11.51
N VAL A 94 0.67 -4.02 11.24
CA VAL A 94 1.41 -3.89 9.97
C VAL A 94 0.58 -4.53 8.86
N MET A 95 0.44 -3.85 7.74
CA MET A 95 -0.37 -4.31 6.62
C MET A 95 0.09 -3.72 5.28
N TYR A 96 -0.30 -4.37 4.20
CA TYR A 96 -0.16 -3.85 2.84
C TYR A 96 -1.47 -3.21 2.39
N LYS A 97 -1.40 -1.98 1.88
CA LYS A 97 -2.58 -1.23 1.42
C LYS A 97 -2.28 -0.39 0.18
N GLU A 98 -3.35 -0.02 -0.51
CA GLU A 98 -3.32 1.04 -1.50
C GLU A 98 -3.17 2.37 -0.78
N TYR A 99 -2.24 3.21 -1.20
CA TYR A 99 -2.15 4.57 -0.70
C TYR A 99 -3.18 5.45 -1.41
N GLN A 100 -4.09 6.04 -0.64
CA GLN A 100 -5.22 6.81 -1.15
C GLN A 100 -4.94 8.32 -1.11
N GLY A 101 -3.80 8.75 -0.59
CA GLY A 101 -3.43 10.16 -0.50
C GLY A 101 -3.70 10.76 0.87
N VAL A 102 -3.84 12.08 0.90
CA VAL A 102 -3.89 12.87 2.14
C VAL A 102 -5.26 13.49 2.31
N TRP A 103 -5.94 13.21 3.42
CA TRP A 103 -7.20 13.85 3.80
C TRP A 103 -6.98 14.74 5.02
N GLY A 104 -6.95 16.05 4.83
CA GLY A 104 -6.57 16.99 5.88
C GLY A 104 -5.16 16.68 6.40
N PRO A 105 -4.98 16.36 7.70
CA PRO A 105 -3.68 15.95 8.25
C PRO A 105 -3.42 14.44 8.14
N TRP A 106 -4.37 13.64 7.64
CA TRP A 106 -4.31 12.19 7.72
C TRP A 106 -3.80 11.55 6.43
N GLN A 107 -2.85 10.64 6.57
CA GLN A 107 -2.40 9.74 5.51
C GLN A 107 -3.41 8.61 5.38
N MET A 108 -4.04 8.49 4.22
CA MET A 108 -5.13 7.54 3.98
C MET A 108 -4.64 6.33 3.18
N VAL A 109 -5.07 5.15 3.59
CA VAL A 109 -4.77 3.89 2.92
C VAL A 109 -6.02 3.02 2.84
N GLY A 110 -6.08 2.10 1.88
CA GLY A 110 -7.26 1.27 1.68
C GLY A 110 -7.00 -0.12 1.11
N THR A 111 -8.05 -0.94 1.13
CA THR A 111 -8.06 -2.22 0.41
C THR A 111 -8.46 -2.01 -1.05
N ARG A 112 -8.08 -2.97 -1.89
CA ARG A 112 -8.41 -2.99 -3.32
C ARG A 112 -8.74 -4.42 -3.77
N TYR A 113 -10.02 -4.78 -3.73
CA TYR A 113 -10.55 -6.07 -4.19
C TYR A 113 -10.96 -6.05 -5.66
N LYS A 114 -10.84 -7.20 -6.36
CA LYS A 114 -11.21 -7.35 -7.79
C LYS A 114 -12.71 -7.19 -8.02
N SER A 115 -13.51 -7.67 -7.07
CA SER A 115 -14.96 -7.70 -7.14
C SER A 115 -15.52 -7.36 -5.77
N MET A 116 -16.70 -6.74 -5.77
CA MET A 116 -17.51 -6.55 -4.57
C MET A 116 -18.04 -7.89 -4.03
N TRP A 117 -18.09 -8.93 -4.86
CA TRP A 117 -18.61 -10.24 -4.53
C TRP A 117 -17.59 -11.32 -4.83
N GLU A 118 -17.36 -12.19 -3.85
CA GLU A 118 -16.63 -13.45 -4.01
C GLU A 118 -17.57 -14.58 -3.60
N GLY A 119 -18.22 -15.18 -4.59
CA GLY A 119 -19.41 -16.00 -4.34
C GLY A 119 -20.48 -15.16 -3.61
N ASP A 120 -20.96 -15.67 -2.49
CA ASP A 120 -21.96 -15.00 -1.65
C ASP A 120 -21.35 -14.01 -0.63
N LYS A 121 -20.02 -13.88 -0.60
CA LYS A 121 -19.32 -13.00 0.35
C LYS A 121 -19.19 -11.60 -0.22
N LEU A 122 -19.82 -10.63 0.46
CA LEU A 122 -19.61 -9.20 0.20
C LEU A 122 -18.21 -8.76 0.63
N ARG A 123 -17.49 -8.08 -0.26
CA ARG A 123 -16.13 -7.58 -0.08
C ARG A 123 -16.07 -6.10 -0.47
N LEU A 124 -16.32 -5.24 0.51
CA LEU A 124 -16.21 -3.80 0.29
C LEU A 124 -14.78 -3.34 0.49
N ASN A 125 -14.34 -2.43 -0.39
CA ASN A 125 -13.13 -1.69 -0.11
C ASN A 125 -13.35 -0.80 1.10
N CYS A 126 -12.37 -0.74 2.00
CA CYS A 126 -12.39 0.16 3.13
C CYS A 126 -11.16 1.06 3.12
N GLY A 127 -11.35 2.33 3.52
CA GLY A 127 -10.29 3.28 3.79
C GLY A 127 -10.04 3.39 5.29
N MET A 128 -8.80 3.67 5.67
CA MET A 128 -8.37 3.84 7.06
C MET A 128 -7.19 4.81 7.15
N VAL A 129 -7.01 5.40 8.32
CA VAL A 129 -5.86 6.26 8.60
C VAL A 129 -4.62 5.39 8.84
N ALA A 130 -3.56 5.63 8.07
CA ALA A 130 -2.24 5.11 8.35
C ALA A 130 -1.58 5.95 9.45
N LYS A 131 -1.23 5.30 10.56
CA LYS A 131 -0.42 5.92 11.62
C LYS A 131 1.03 6.10 11.16
N ARG A 132 1.52 5.21 10.29
CA ARG A 132 2.85 5.29 9.67
C ARG A 132 2.85 4.58 8.33
N ILE A 133 3.61 5.10 7.38
CA ILE A 133 3.95 4.43 6.12
C ILE A 133 5.45 4.15 6.15
N PHE A 134 5.82 2.89 6.00
CA PHE A 134 7.21 2.43 6.12
C PHE A 134 7.96 2.48 4.81
N GLY A 135 7.26 2.23 3.71
CA GLY A 135 7.85 2.11 2.38
C GLY A 135 6.81 1.83 1.32
N VAL A 136 7.25 1.83 0.07
CA VAL A 136 6.41 1.57 -1.10
C VAL A 136 6.68 0.17 -1.65
N ILE A 137 5.64 -0.52 -2.10
CA ILE A 137 5.80 -1.82 -2.75
C ILE A 137 6.21 -1.58 -4.20
N VAL A 138 7.35 -2.17 -4.57
CA VAL A 138 7.96 -2.02 -5.89
C VAL A 138 7.90 -3.30 -6.74
N ALA A 139 7.54 -4.44 -6.14
CA ALA A 139 7.30 -5.68 -6.87
C ALA A 139 6.34 -6.62 -6.12
N SER A 140 5.68 -7.51 -6.86
CA SER A 140 4.82 -8.57 -6.33
C SER A 140 5.17 -9.92 -6.95
N TYR A 141 5.03 -11.00 -6.17
CA TYR A 141 5.29 -12.37 -6.55
C TYR A 141 4.11 -13.28 -6.18
N ASP A 142 3.87 -14.31 -6.99
CA ASP A 142 2.90 -15.37 -6.67
C ASP A 142 3.39 -16.33 -5.57
N GLN A 143 2.57 -17.32 -5.22
CA GLN A 143 2.89 -18.31 -4.19
C GLN A 143 4.10 -19.20 -4.55
N ASP A 144 4.40 -19.35 -5.84
CA ASP A 144 5.56 -20.10 -6.35
C ASP A 144 6.84 -19.23 -6.42
N GLY A 145 6.73 -17.95 -6.04
CA GLY A 145 7.81 -16.98 -6.08
C GLY A 145 8.13 -16.44 -7.47
N ARG A 146 7.20 -16.54 -8.43
CA ARG A 146 7.35 -15.94 -9.77
C ARG A 146 6.94 -14.48 -9.72
N LEU A 147 7.73 -13.61 -10.35
CA LEU A 147 7.43 -12.19 -10.44
C LEU A 147 6.15 -11.96 -11.24
N LEU A 148 5.18 -11.27 -10.64
CA LEU A 148 3.92 -10.85 -11.28
C LEU A 148 4.08 -9.48 -11.93
N TRP A 149 4.69 -8.54 -11.21
CA TRP A 149 5.01 -7.21 -11.72
C TRP A 149 6.13 -6.57 -10.91
N GLN A 150 6.77 -5.57 -11.51
CA GLN A 150 7.79 -4.73 -10.90
C GLN A 150 7.65 -3.30 -11.42
N ARG A 151 7.98 -2.33 -10.58
CA ARG A 151 8.11 -0.90 -10.93
C ARG A 151 9.51 -0.40 -10.62
N ASN A 152 9.93 0.67 -11.30
CA ASN A 152 11.22 1.29 -11.02
C ASN A 152 11.15 2.10 -9.72
N PRO A 153 12.00 1.82 -8.71
CA PRO A 153 12.02 2.57 -7.45
C PRO A 153 12.23 4.08 -7.60
N GLU A 154 12.92 4.52 -8.66
CA GLU A 154 13.16 5.95 -8.94
C GLU A 154 11.88 6.69 -9.40
N GLU A 155 10.79 5.98 -9.70
CA GLU A 155 9.47 6.60 -9.97
C GLU A 155 8.80 7.16 -8.71
N PHE A 156 9.30 6.77 -7.53
CA PHE A 156 8.68 7.09 -6.25
C PHE A 156 9.46 8.21 -5.53
N PRO A 157 8.77 9.14 -4.84
CA PRO A 157 9.43 10.17 -4.06
C PRO A 157 10.18 9.57 -2.85
N GLU A 158 11.17 10.30 -2.34
CA GLU A 158 11.89 9.96 -1.09
C GLU A 158 11.04 10.26 0.14
N GLU A 159 10.21 11.30 0.05
CA GLU A 159 9.40 11.80 1.14
C GLU A 159 7.91 11.63 0.87
N LEU A 160 7.15 11.47 1.94
CA LEU A 160 5.70 11.35 1.87
C LEU A 160 5.10 12.74 1.73
N GLY A 161 4.26 12.94 0.71
CA GLY A 161 3.55 14.20 0.53
C GLY A 161 2.64 14.52 1.71
N ALA A 162 2.64 15.79 2.13
CA ALA A 162 1.77 16.30 3.20
C ALA A 162 0.62 17.19 2.68
N ALA A 163 0.67 17.59 1.41
CA ALA A 163 -0.39 18.41 0.82
C ALA A 163 -1.68 17.58 0.71
N PRO A 164 -2.83 18.08 1.19
CA PRO A 164 -4.12 17.42 1.02
C PRO A 164 -4.41 17.11 -0.45
N THR A 165 -4.73 15.86 -0.75
CA THR A 165 -5.04 15.40 -2.11
C THR A 165 -6.45 14.84 -2.24
N ILE A 166 -7.07 14.48 -1.10
CA ILE A 166 -8.47 14.08 -0.99
C ILE A 166 -9.26 15.31 -0.54
N HIS A 167 -9.98 15.90 -1.48
CA HIS A 167 -10.92 17.00 -1.23
C HIS A 167 -12.02 16.96 -2.29
N GLY A 168 -13.17 17.54 -1.99
CA GLY A 168 -14.17 17.81 -3.02
C GLY A 168 -13.70 18.95 -3.93
N ASP A 169 -14.15 18.95 -5.17
CA ASP A 169 -14.13 20.14 -6.02
C ASP A 169 -15.32 21.01 -5.60
N VAL A 170 -15.17 21.73 -4.49
CA VAL A 170 -16.18 22.67 -4.01
C VAL A 170 -15.83 24.07 -4.51
N GLU A 171 -16.70 24.60 -5.37
CA GLU A 171 -16.78 26.04 -5.60
C GLU A 171 -16.92 26.75 -4.25
N PRO A 172 -16.27 27.92 -4.06
CA PRO A 172 -16.40 28.68 -2.83
C PRO A 172 -17.88 28.90 -2.49
N TYR A 173 -18.28 28.58 -1.26
CA TYR A 173 -19.63 28.85 -0.78
C TYR A 173 -19.91 30.35 -0.89
N GLN A 174 -20.76 30.76 -1.83
CA GLN A 174 -21.07 32.16 -2.11
C GLN A 174 -22.04 32.81 -1.10
N GLY A 175 -22.34 32.15 0.03
CA GLY A 175 -23.32 32.61 1.00
C GLY A 175 -24.77 32.35 0.58
N VAL A 176 -25.69 32.35 1.55
CA VAL A 176 -27.12 32.43 1.26
C VAL A 176 -27.39 33.86 0.80
N ARG A 177 -27.97 34.06 -0.39
CA ARG A 177 -28.57 35.35 -0.73
C ARG A 177 -29.66 35.62 0.30
N ALA A 178 -29.42 36.61 1.17
CA ALA A 178 -30.43 37.16 2.06
C ALA A 178 -31.63 37.70 1.28
#